data_AF-A0A4S1M6Q1-F1
#
_entry.id   AF-A0A4S1M6Q1-F1
#
_cell.length_a   1.000
_cell.length_b   1.000
_cell.length_c   1.000
_cell.angle_alpha   90.00
_cell.angle_beta   90.00
_cell.angle_gamma   90.00
#
_symmetry.space_group_name_H-M   'P 1'
#
loop_
_entity.id
_entity.type
_entity.pdbx_description
1 polymer ?
#
loop_
_entity_poly.entity_id
_entity_poly.type
_entity_poly.pdbx_seq_one_letter_code
_entity_poly.pdbx_strand_id
1 'polypeptide(L)'
;MVFMHQAAYVFFMALLWPLFLGASPKTQEKEAAKALDELATHLRPSPLFVIQPYEANYRVTIPEDGGQAFQFDGDMSVILEEEEDSWSYAEEVTGYLASSTGRVVPFRWSYQTREAKDGTSFRFDYIVTRGKKTVCHHQGHVTYDPLSKKGTVVWEQPRQSRVDIVNDILFPMGLLTKITQDMDSLPHTLSAHMFDGKTQKFLPSVSCFTSQPRVVRWFERDRPSPRNMTVWPVFQAFYMEKTEGERLAPTERRQFLMTRRGVPLKTSRTVDGLSFTCVLRTYAARLPSEAKGPRG
;
A
#
# COMPACT_ATOMS: atom_id res chain seq x y z
N MET A 1 -1.46 5.21 30.73
CA MET A 1 -2.11 5.71 31.96
C MET A 1 -2.83 7.05 31.79
N VAL A 2 -2.34 7.98 30.95
CA VAL A 2 -2.98 9.32 30.76
C VAL A 2 -4.37 9.27 30.11
N PHE A 3 -4.64 8.32 29.20
CA PHE A 3 -5.96 8.16 28.56
C PHE A 3 -7.10 7.77 29.51
N MET A 4 -6.82 7.02 30.60
CA MET A 4 -7.86 6.67 31.57
C MET A 4 -8.32 7.87 32.40
N HIS A 5 -7.46 8.88 32.59
CA HIS A 5 -7.81 10.06 33.39
C HIS A 5 -8.72 11.04 32.62
N GLN A 6 -8.51 11.22 31.31
CA GLN A 6 -9.38 12.07 30.50
C GLN A 6 -10.77 11.45 30.28
N ALA A 7 -10.85 10.13 30.07
CA ALA A 7 -12.14 9.45 29.92
C ALA A 7 -12.99 9.53 31.20
N ALA A 8 -12.37 9.39 32.38
CA ALA A 8 -13.05 9.53 33.66
C ALA A 8 -13.57 10.96 33.89
N TYR A 9 -12.81 11.99 33.50
CA TYR A 9 -13.19 13.39 33.67
C TYR A 9 -14.38 13.78 32.76
N VAL A 10 -14.37 13.35 31.49
CA VAL A 10 -15.48 13.60 30.55
C VAL A 10 -16.76 12.89 30.99
N PHE A 11 -16.65 11.66 31.50
CA PHE A 11 -17.77 10.90 32.03
C PHE A 11 -18.39 11.58 33.27
N PHE A 12 -17.54 12.11 34.17
CA PHE A 12 -17.98 12.80 35.38
C PHE A 12 -18.68 14.14 35.06
N MET A 13 -18.17 14.90 34.08
CA MET A 13 -18.79 16.14 33.63
C MET A 13 -20.12 15.90 32.90
N ALA A 14 -20.21 14.86 32.06
CA ALA A 14 -21.46 14.52 31.35
C ALA A 14 -22.60 14.09 32.30
N LEU A 15 -22.27 13.46 33.44
CA LEU A 15 -23.26 13.07 34.45
C LEU A 15 -23.72 14.23 35.34
N LEU A 16 -22.85 15.22 35.61
CA LEU A 16 -23.16 16.33 36.52
C LEU A 16 -23.72 17.57 35.83
N TRP A 17 -23.38 17.80 34.56
CA TRP A 17 -23.86 18.95 33.77
C TRP A 17 -25.39 19.14 33.74
N PRO A 18 -26.22 18.08 33.63
CA PRO A 18 -27.68 18.24 33.54
C PRO A 18 -28.31 18.71 34.85
N LEU A 19 -27.69 18.43 36.01
CA LEU A 19 -28.17 18.85 37.33
C LEU A 19 -28.14 20.38 37.51
N PHE A 20 -27.33 21.10 36.72
CA PHE A 20 -27.19 22.55 36.81
C PHE A 20 -28.17 23.34 35.92
N LEU A 21 -28.88 22.70 34.98
CA LEU A 21 -29.69 23.39 33.97
C LEU A 21 -31.22 23.31 34.18
N GLY A 22 -31.69 22.72 35.28
CA GLY A 22 -33.14 22.63 35.57
C GLY A 22 -33.95 21.85 34.52
N ALA A 23 -33.28 21.04 33.69
CA ALA A 23 -33.93 20.22 32.68
C ALA A 23 -34.79 19.13 33.34
N SER A 24 -35.97 18.87 32.75
CA SER A 24 -36.85 17.76 33.18
C SER A 24 -36.09 16.42 33.15
N PRO A 25 -36.34 15.50 34.10
CA PRO A 25 -35.65 14.20 34.15
C PRO A 25 -35.64 13.42 32.83
N LYS A 26 -36.71 13.53 32.03
CA LYS A 26 -36.81 12.88 30.71
C LYS A 26 -35.84 13.45 29.67
N THR A 27 -35.54 14.75 29.75
CA THR A 27 -34.58 15.40 28.86
C THR A 27 -33.15 15.00 29.23
N GLN A 28 -32.86 14.93 30.52
CA GLN A 28 -31.55 14.50 31.02
C GLN A 28 -31.23 13.05 30.65
N GLU A 29 -32.21 12.15 30.76
CA GLU A 29 -32.06 10.73 30.36
C GLU A 29 -31.78 10.59 28.86
N LYS A 30 -32.46 11.38 28.02
CA LYS A 30 -32.25 11.38 26.57
C LYS A 30 -30.87 11.93 26.18
N GLU A 31 -30.42 13.01 26.81
CA GLU A 31 -29.09 13.58 26.57
C GLU A 31 -27.97 12.66 27.09
N ALA A 32 -28.14 12.04 28.26
CA ALA A 32 -27.21 11.06 28.78
C ALA A 32 -27.12 9.83 27.87
N ALA A 33 -28.25 9.31 27.38
CA ALA A 33 -28.27 8.20 26.42
C ALA A 33 -27.57 8.56 25.10
N LYS A 34 -27.78 9.78 24.59
CA LYS A 34 -27.08 10.28 23.40
C LYS A 34 -25.58 10.43 23.63
N ALA A 35 -25.17 10.98 24.78
CA ALA A 35 -23.76 11.12 25.13
C ALA A 35 -23.09 9.76 25.33
N LEU A 36 -23.78 8.78 25.95
CA LEU A 36 -23.32 7.40 26.08
C LEU A 36 -23.21 6.69 24.73
N ASP A 37 -24.16 6.90 23.81
CA ASP A 37 -24.11 6.35 22.45
C ASP A 37 -22.98 6.99 21.62
N GLU A 38 -22.78 8.30 21.73
CA GLU A 38 -21.63 9.00 21.15
C GLU A 38 -20.32 8.48 21.75
N LEU A 39 -20.20 8.39 23.08
CA LEU A 39 -19.01 7.89 23.76
C LEU A 39 -18.74 6.43 23.40
N ALA A 40 -19.77 5.58 23.38
CA ALA A 40 -19.66 4.19 22.94
C ALA A 40 -19.26 4.09 21.46
N THR A 41 -19.71 5.01 20.61
CA THR A 41 -19.27 5.08 19.20
C THR A 41 -17.79 5.46 19.08
N HIS A 42 -17.28 6.32 19.97
CA HIS A 42 -15.87 6.70 20.02
C HIS A 42 -14.99 5.64 20.71
N LEU A 43 -15.57 4.82 21.61
CA LEU A 43 -14.88 3.74 22.32
C LEU A 43 -14.98 2.38 21.62
N ARG A 44 -15.82 2.25 20.58
CA ARG A 44 -15.77 1.09 19.69
C ARG A 44 -14.36 1.07 19.10
N PRO A 45 -13.57 -0.01 19.31
CA PRO A 45 -12.30 -0.13 18.63
C PRO A 45 -12.60 0.03 17.14
N SER A 46 -12.05 1.09 16.55
CA SER A 46 -12.02 1.22 15.10
C SER A 46 -11.61 -0.13 14.55
N PRO A 47 -12.41 -0.78 13.69
CA PRO A 47 -12.01 -2.07 13.16
C PRO A 47 -10.60 -1.92 12.59
N LEU A 48 -9.64 -2.65 13.16
CA LEU A 48 -8.24 -2.58 12.80
C LEU A 48 -8.12 -2.54 11.28
N PHE A 49 -7.21 -1.73 10.74
CA PHE A 49 -6.92 -1.81 9.33
C PHE A 49 -6.45 -3.24 9.04
N VAL A 50 -7.20 -3.96 8.19
CA VAL A 50 -6.86 -5.31 7.77
C VAL A 50 -6.66 -5.28 6.27
N ILE A 51 -5.46 -5.63 5.84
CA ILE A 51 -5.17 -5.88 4.43
C ILE A 51 -6.01 -7.10 4.03
N GLN A 52 -6.94 -6.91 3.10
CA GLN A 52 -7.81 -7.98 2.63
C GLN A 52 -7.24 -8.57 1.33
N PRO A 53 -7.26 -9.90 1.13
CA PRO A 53 -7.04 -10.50 -0.18
C PRO A 53 -7.99 -9.93 -1.25
N TYR A 54 -7.47 -9.69 -2.45
CA TYR A 54 -8.29 -9.13 -3.52
C TYR A 54 -7.77 -9.46 -4.92
N GLU A 55 -8.66 -9.29 -5.88
CA GLU A 55 -8.34 -9.12 -7.28
C GLU A 55 -8.80 -7.74 -7.74
N ALA A 56 -7.94 -7.00 -8.43
CA ALA A 56 -8.22 -5.65 -8.87
C ALA A 56 -7.68 -5.43 -10.28
N ASN A 57 -8.47 -4.77 -11.13
CA ASN A 57 -8.04 -4.34 -12.45
C ASN A 57 -8.01 -2.83 -12.51
N TYR A 58 -7.00 -2.25 -13.15
CA TYR A 58 -6.79 -0.81 -13.26
C TYR A 58 -6.58 -0.42 -14.71
N ARG A 59 -7.02 0.78 -15.09
CA ARG A 59 -6.49 1.45 -16.27
C ARG A 59 -5.15 2.06 -15.90
N VAL A 60 -4.15 1.93 -16.77
CA VAL A 60 -2.85 2.59 -16.63
C VAL A 60 -2.67 3.58 -17.77
N THR A 61 -2.33 4.82 -17.44
CA THR A 61 -2.07 5.87 -18.43
C THR A 61 -0.80 6.66 -18.10
N ILE A 62 0.01 6.94 -19.12
CA ILE A 62 1.03 8.00 -19.11
C ILE A 62 0.48 9.11 -20.00
N PRO A 63 0.07 10.26 -19.43
CA PRO A 63 -0.44 11.38 -20.21
C PRO A 63 0.66 11.97 -21.10
N GLU A 64 0.23 12.56 -22.22
CA GLU A 64 1.13 13.29 -23.11
C GLU A 64 1.48 14.64 -22.48
N ASP A 65 2.58 14.67 -21.74
CA ASP A 65 3.03 15.88 -21.06
C ASP A 65 4.09 16.58 -21.92
N GLY A 66 3.67 17.36 -22.93
CA GLY A 66 4.35 18.48 -23.63
C GLY A 66 5.85 18.41 -24.00
N GLY A 67 6.53 17.29 -23.78
CA GLY A 67 7.98 17.14 -23.76
C GLY A 67 8.47 15.74 -23.38
N GLN A 68 7.58 14.83 -22.95
CA GLN A 68 7.92 13.41 -22.77
C GLN A 68 7.96 12.66 -24.11
N ALA A 69 8.92 11.74 -24.23
CA ALA A 69 9.14 10.97 -25.46
C ALA A 69 8.19 9.78 -25.65
N PHE A 70 7.29 9.50 -24.68
CA PHE A 70 6.43 8.33 -24.72
C PHE A 70 5.04 8.57 -24.13
N GLN A 71 4.04 7.89 -24.72
CA GLN A 71 2.68 7.74 -24.20
C GLN A 71 2.43 6.26 -23.91
N PHE A 72 1.62 5.97 -22.90
CA PHE A 72 1.19 4.63 -22.56
C PHE A 72 -0.30 4.60 -22.24
N ASP A 73 -1.02 3.65 -22.82
CA ASP A 73 -2.38 3.27 -22.41
C ASP A 73 -2.45 1.75 -22.34
N GLY A 74 -3.03 1.26 -21.25
CA GLY A 74 -3.05 -0.16 -20.95
C GLY A 74 -3.86 -0.50 -19.71
N ASP A 75 -3.73 -1.75 -19.30
CA ASP A 75 -4.44 -2.33 -18.16
C ASP A 75 -3.44 -2.99 -17.21
N MET A 76 -3.77 -2.95 -15.92
CA MET A 76 -3.04 -3.63 -14.86
C MET A 76 -3.99 -4.58 -14.15
N SER A 77 -3.62 -5.85 -14.00
CA SER A 77 -4.27 -6.77 -13.08
C SER A 77 -3.39 -6.96 -11.85
N VAL A 78 -4.02 -7.01 -10.68
CA VAL A 78 -3.37 -7.27 -9.40
C VAL A 78 -4.16 -8.34 -8.67
N ILE A 79 -3.45 -9.34 -8.17
CA ILE A 79 -3.98 -10.38 -7.28
C ILE A 79 -3.14 -10.35 -6.01
N LEU A 80 -3.82 -10.17 -4.87
CA LEU A 80 -3.26 -10.33 -3.54
C LEU A 80 -3.98 -11.49 -2.85
N GLU A 81 -3.20 -12.46 -2.41
CA GLU A 81 -3.67 -13.64 -1.69
C GLU A 81 -3.00 -13.72 -0.33
N GLU A 82 -3.78 -14.17 0.65
CA GLU A 82 -3.30 -14.48 2.00
C GLU A 82 -3.31 -15.99 2.18
N GLU A 83 -2.14 -16.53 2.50
CA GLU A 83 -1.94 -17.89 2.98
C GLU A 83 -1.72 -17.86 4.50
N GLU A 84 -1.65 -19.02 5.16
CA GLU A 84 -1.52 -19.09 6.63
C GLU A 84 -0.31 -18.29 7.15
N ASP A 85 0.86 -18.51 6.55
CA ASP A 85 2.15 -17.97 6.94
C ASP A 85 2.71 -16.90 5.98
N SER A 86 2.04 -16.61 4.87
CA SER A 86 2.59 -15.80 3.80
C SER A 86 1.55 -14.99 3.03
N TRP A 87 2.04 -13.99 2.31
CA TRP A 87 1.32 -13.21 1.31
C TRP A 87 1.85 -13.53 -0.07
N SER A 88 0.94 -13.77 -1.02
CA SER A 88 1.26 -13.94 -2.43
C SER A 88 0.72 -12.75 -3.21
N TYR A 89 1.58 -12.06 -3.96
CA TYR A 89 1.22 -10.88 -4.76
C TYR A 89 1.63 -11.08 -6.20
N ALA A 90 0.70 -10.89 -7.12
CA ALA A 90 0.93 -10.91 -8.55
C ALA A 90 0.39 -9.64 -9.20
N GLU A 91 1.19 -9.02 -10.06
CA GLU A 91 0.86 -7.83 -10.83
C GLU A 91 1.25 -8.06 -12.28
N GLU A 92 0.36 -7.75 -13.22
CA GLU A 92 0.64 -7.76 -14.65
C GLU A 92 0.12 -6.46 -15.27
N VAL A 93 0.97 -5.74 -16.01
CA VAL A 93 0.54 -4.63 -16.89
C VAL A 93 0.78 -5.02 -18.32
N THR A 94 -0.22 -4.75 -19.14
CA THR A 94 -0.16 -4.91 -20.59
C THR A 94 -0.63 -3.61 -21.25
N GLY A 95 -0.05 -3.27 -22.39
CA GLY A 95 -0.48 -2.11 -23.14
C GLY A 95 0.44 -1.80 -24.31
N TYR A 96 0.35 -0.56 -24.79
CA TYR A 96 1.14 -0.09 -25.91
C TYR A 96 1.93 1.15 -25.49
N LEU A 97 3.23 1.12 -25.77
CA LEU A 97 4.11 2.27 -25.62
C LEU A 97 4.24 2.95 -26.99
N ALA A 98 3.69 4.15 -27.12
CA ALA A 98 3.91 5.01 -28.27
C ALA A 98 5.09 5.94 -27.99
N SER A 99 5.99 6.11 -28.96
CA SER A 99 7.12 7.04 -28.87
C SER A 99 6.86 8.32 -29.67
N SER A 100 7.65 9.37 -29.41
CA SER A 100 7.57 10.66 -30.13
C SER A 100 7.77 10.55 -31.65
N THR A 101 8.39 9.46 -32.13
CA THR A 101 8.52 9.19 -33.58
C THR A 101 7.30 8.50 -34.18
N GLY A 102 6.22 8.33 -33.40
CA GLY A 102 5.01 7.61 -33.80
C GLY A 102 5.13 6.08 -33.76
N ARG A 103 6.31 5.53 -33.40
CA ARG A 103 6.47 4.08 -33.25
C ARG A 103 5.70 3.59 -32.03
N VAL A 104 4.82 2.63 -32.24
CA VAL A 104 4.07 1.92 -31.19
C VAL A 104 4.66 0.53 -30.99
N VAL A 105 4.95 0.16 -29.76
CA VAL A 105 5.44 -1.17 -29.40
C VAL A 105 4.58 -1.78 -28.28
N PRO A 106 4.20 -3.07 -28.37
CA PRO A 106 3.62 -3.78 -27.24
C PRO A 106 4.54 -3.71 -26.03
N PHE A 107 3.97 -3.49 -24.85
CA PHE A 107 4.69 -3.48 -23.59
C PHE A 107 3.95 -4.36 -22.60
N ARG A 108 4.72 -5.19 -21.90
CA ARG A 108 4.22 -6.03 -20.81
C ARG A 108 5.24 -6.01 -19.69
N TRP A 109 4.79 -5.92 -18.45
CA TRP A 109 5.58 -6.32 -17.31
C TRP A 109 4.79 -7.30 -16.45
N SER A 110 5.48 -8.16 -15.71
CA SER A 110 4.88 -9.03 -14.71
C SER A 110 5.75 -9.02 -13.47
N TYR A 111 5.11 -9.04 -12.32
CA TYR A 111 5.78 -9.04 -11.03
C TYR A 111 5.04 -9.98 -10.09
N GLN A 112 5.71 -11.02 -9.63
CA GLN A 112 5.17 -12.01 -8.72
C GLN A 112 6.06 -12.10 -7.50
N THR A 113 5.44 -12.20 -6.32
CA THR A 113 6.16 -12.36 -5.07
C THR A 113 5.43 -13.27 -4.11
N ARG A 114 6.21 -13.88 -3.21
CA ARG A 114 5.71 -14.53 -2.01
C ARG A 114 6.52 -14.07 -0.82
N GLU A 115 5.86 -13.53 0.18
CA GLU A 115 6.46 -12.91 1.37
C GLU A 115 5.96 -13.60 2.63
N ALA A 116 6.86 -14.09 3.48
CA ALA A 116 6.46 -14.62 4.78
C ALA A 116 5.97 -13.49 5.69
N LYS A 117 4.88 -13.72 6.44
CA LYS A 117 4.25 -12.73 7.32
C LYS A 117 5.16 -12.27 8.47
N ASP A 118 6.11 -13.11 8.85
CA ASP A 118 7.13 -12.80 9.86
C ASP A 118 8.33 -12.01 9.28
N GLY A 119 8.35 -11.77 7.97
CA GLY A 119 9.43 -11.06 7.28
C GLY A 119 10.71 -11.87 7.09
N THR A 120 10.69 -13.20 7.29
CA THR A 120 11.91 -14.02 7.22
C THR A 120 12.30 -14.45 5.80
N SER A 121 11.34 -14.44 4.87
CA SER A 121 11.59 -14.85 3.49
C SER A 121 10.78 -14.05 2.47
N PHE A 122 11.39 -13.85 1.30
CA PHE A 122 10.78 -13.15 0.17
C PHE A 122 11.27 -13.75 -1.14
N ARG A 123 10.35 -14.25 -1.96
CA ARG A 123 10.63 -14.73 -3.32
C ARG A 123 10.07 -13.73 -4.31
N PHE A 124 10.78 -13.53 -5.42
CA PHE A 124 10.36 -12.56 -6.44
C PHE A 124 10.69 -13.04 -7.85
N ASP A 125 9.82 -12.68 -8.79
CA ASP A 125 10.02 -12.81 -10.23
C ASP A 125 9.48 -11.55 -10.92
N TYR A 126 10.35 -10.82 -11.59
CA TYR A 126 10.05 -9.55 -12.25
C TYR A 126 10.54 -9.58 -13.69
N ILE A 127 9.60 -9.47 -14.63
CA ILE A 127 9.87 -9.57 -16.07
C ILE A 127 9.34 -8.32 -16.76
N VAL A 128 10.14 -7.74 -17.65
CA VAL A 128 9.71 -6.65 -18.53
C VAL A 128 9.96 -7.03 -19.98
N THR A 129 8.93 -6.96 -20.80
CA THR A 129 8.93 -7.24 -22.23
C THR A 129 8.56 -6.00 -23.02
N ARG A 130 9.36 -5.68 -24.05
CA ARG A 130 9.08 -4.61 -25.01
C ARG A 130 9.13 -5.16 -26.43
N GLY A 131 8.00 -5.14 -27.12
CA GLY A 131 7.80 -5.86 -28.37
C GLY A 131 7.91 -7.37 -28.15
N LYS A 132 8.82 -8.03 -28.85
CA LYS A 132 9.09 -9.48 -28.72
C LYS A 132 10.32 -9.80 -27.86
N LYS A 133 10.87 -8.81 -27.15
CA LYS A 133 12.14 -8.96 -26.40
C LYS A 133 11.92 -8.73 -24.92
N THR A 134 12.36 -9.68 -24.09
CA THR A 134 12.55 -9.48 -22.66
C THR A 134 13.73 -8.52 -22.47
N VAL A 135 13.47 -7.38 -21.86
CA VAL A 135 14.48 -6.33 -21.59
C VAL A 135 14.96 -6.35 -20.14
N CYS A 136 14.22 -6.98 -19.25
CA CYS A 136 14.57 -7.17 -17.85
C CYS A 136 13.99 -8.49 -17.36
N HIS A 137 14.78 -9.28 -16.61
CA HIS A 137 14.32 -10.44 -15.87
C HIS A 137 15.11 -10.53 -14.57
N HIS A 138 14.46 -10.24 -13.46
CA HIS A 138 15.01 -10.36 -12.12
C HIS A 138 14.25 -11.45 -11.38
N GLN A 139 14.94 -12.49 -10.96
CA GLN A 139 14.36 -13.61 -10.25
C GLN A 139 15.28 -13.98 -9.10
N GLY A 140 14.71 -14.37 -7.98
CA GLY A 140 15.49 -14.83 -6.84
C GLY A 140 14.69 -14.93 -5.56
N HIS A 141 15.42 -15.00 -4.46
CA HIS A 141 14.83 -15.09 -3.14
C HIS A 141 15.73 -14.44 -2.08
N VAL A 142 15.13 -14.14 -0.94
CA VAL A 142 15.77 -13.58 0.24
C VAL A 142 15.48 -14.46 1.44
N THR A 143 16.51 -14.69 2.24
CA THR A 143 16.38 -15.17 3.62
C THR A 143 16.87 -14.05 4.54
N TYR A 144 16.06 -13.66 5.49
CA TYR A 144 16.31 -12.54 6.40
C TYR A 144 15.98 -12.96 7.83
N ASP A 145 16.80 -12.52 8.78
CA ASP A 145 16.56 -12.69 10.20
C ASP A 145 16.22 -11.32 10.81
N PRO A 146 14.93 -11.08 11.14
CA PRO A 146 14.49 -9.82 11.73
C PRO A 146 15.16 -9.48 13.07
N LEU A 147 15.67 -10.49 13.81
CA LEU A 147 16.31 -10.28 15.11
C LEU A 147 17.74 -9.75 14.93
N SER A 148 18.52 -10.38 14.05
CA SER A 148 19.89 -9.92 13.77
C SER A 148 19.96 -8.80 12.73
N LYS A 149 18.85 -8.51 12.04
CA LYS A 149 18.73 -7.52 10.95
C LYS A 149 19.71 -7.79 9.80
N LYS A 150 19.93 -9.07 9.53
CA LYS A 150 20.85 -9.56 8.50
C LYS A 150 20.15 -10.58 7.63
N GLY A 151 20.62 -10.71 6.40
CA GLY A 151 20.08 -11.69 5.48
C GLY A 151 20.98 -11.93 4.28
N THR A 152 20.48 -12.72 3.35
CA THR A 152 21.12 -12.99 2.08
C THR A 152 20.07 -12.90 0.99
N VAL A 153 20.37 -12.15 -0.07
CA VAL A 153 19.67 -12.20 -1.35
C VAL A 153 20.42 -13.16 -2.27
N VAL A 154 19.69 -14.11 -2.86
CA VAL A 154 20.16 -14.96 -3.95
C VAL A 154 19.43 -14.53 -5.21
N TRP A 155 20.15 -13.97 -6.16
CA TRP A 155 19.66 -13.71 -7.51
C TRP A 155 19.90 -14.94 -8.38
N GLU A 156 18.89 -15.32 -9.15
CA GLU A 156 18.92 -16.42 -10.11
C GLU A 156 18.95 -15.88 -11.55
N GLN A 157 18.25 -14.76 -11.79
CA GLN A 157 18.22 -14.04 -13.07
C GLN A 157 18.58 -12.55 -12.89
N PRO A 158 19.24 -11.93 -13.90
CA PRO A 158 19.69 -12.51 -15.16
C PRO A 158 21.02 -13.27 -15.04
N ARG A 159 21.67 -13.18 -13.88
CA ARG A 159 22.90 -13.90 -13.54
C ARG A 159 22.83 -14.31 -12.09
N GLN A 160 23.30 -15.52 -11.81
CA GLN A 160 23.35 -16.01 -10.45
C GLN A 160 24.33 -15.16 -9.63
N SER A 161 23.87 -14.63 -8.50
CA SER A 161 24.72 -13.92 -7.56
C SER A 161 24.15 -13.97 -6.15
N ARG A 162 25.01 -13.69 -5.16
CA ARG A 162 24.66 -13.68 -3.75
C ARG A 162 25.11 -12.35 -3.16
N VAL A 163 24.23 -11.69 -2.41
CA VAL A 163 24.52 -10.43 -1.74
C VAL A 163 24.03 -10.52 -0.31
N ASP A 164 24.89 -10.15 0.65
CA ASP A 164 24.49 -10.10 2.05
C ASP A 164 23.77 -8.78 2.34
N ILE A 165 22.69 -8.87 3.10
CA ILE A 165 21.92 -7.74 3.62
C ILE A 165 22.49 -7.41 5.00
N VAL A 166 22.98 -6.18 5.16
CA VAL A 166 23.58 -5.68 6.41
C VAL A 166 22.73 -4.63 7.12
N ASN A 167 21.63 -4.21 6.51
CA ASN A 167 20.73 -3.17 6.99
C ASN A 167 19.36 -3.75 7.36
N ASP A 168 18.65 -3.04 8.23
CA ASP A 168 17.26 -3.35 8.54
C ASP A 168 16.37 -3.11 7.31
N ILE A 169 15.76 -4.15 6.76
CA ILE A 169 14.90 -4.04 5.59
C ILE A 169 13.46 -4.45 5.90
N LEU A 170 12.54 -3.90 5.10
CA LEU A 170 11.18 -4.39 4.98
C LEU A 170 10.96 -4.92 3.56
N PHE A 171 10.19 -6.00 3.47
CA PHE A 171 9.58 -6.42 2.22
C PHE A 171 8.27 -5.65 1.96
N PRO A 172 7.72 -5.66 0.74
CA PRO A 172 6.60 -4.81 0.36
C PRO A 172 5.35 -4.98 1.24
N MET A 173 4.97 -6.20 1.61
CA MET A 173 3.80 -6.45 2.46
C MET A 173 4.06 -6.08 3.92
N GLY A 174 5.29 -6.28 4.42
CA GLY A 174 5.72 -5.79 5.73
C GLY A 174 5.68 -4.26 5.82
N LEU A 175 6.12 -3.56 4.76
CA LEU A 175 5.99 -2.11 4.65
C LEU A 175 4.51 -1.68 4.64
N LEU A 176 3.68 -2.32 3.81
CA LEU A 176 2.25 -2.04 3.75
C LEU A 176 1.58 -2.27 5.10
N THR A 177 1.90 -3.37 5.78
CA THR A 177 1.38 -3.71 7.10
C THR A 177 1.71 -2.62 8.12
N LYS A 178 2.98 -2.16 8.18
CA LYS A 178 3.37 -1.04 9.07
C LYS A 178 2.60 0.24 8.74
N ILE A 179 2.54 0.63 7.47
CA ILE A 179 1.76 1.81 7.03
C ILE A 179 0.32 1.71 7.53
N THR A 180 -0.29 0.53 7.47
CA THR A 180 -1.69 0.31 7.83
C THR A 180 -1.95 0.23 9.33
N GLN A 181 -1.03 -0.36 10.10
CA GLN A 181 -1.12 -0.42 11.56
C GLN A 181 -1.11 0.98 12.17
N ASP A 182 -0.36 1.90 11.57
CA ASP A 182 -0.21 3.26 12.07
C ASP A 182 -1.32 4.23 11.58
N MET A 183 -2.25 3.78 10.73
CA MET A 183 -3.34 4.61 10.20
C MET A 183 -4.35 5.08 11.24
N ASP A 184 -4.39 4.47 12.43
CA ASP A 184 -5.23 4.95 13.53
C ASP A 184 -4.57 6.12 14.30
N SER A 185 -3.29 6.42 14.04
CA SER A 185 -2.46 7.40 14.77
C SER A 185 -2.07 8.66 13.96
N LEU A 186 -2.90 9.04 12.98
CA LEU A 186 -2.53 10.01 11.95
C LEU A 186 -2.37 11.47 12.42
N PRO A 187 -1.53 12.29 11.72
CA PRO A 187 -0.69 11.92 10.59
C PRO A 187 0.52 11.10 11.01
N HIS A 188 0.94 10.16 10.14
CA HIS A 188 2.03 9.24 10.44
C HIS A 188 3.13 9.31 9.38
N THR A 189 4.39 9.24 9.82
CA THR A 189 5.56 9.15 8.97
C THR A 189 6.36 7.90 9.31
N LEU A 190 6.68 7.11 8.30
CA LEU A 190 7.49 5.89 8.41
C LEU A 190 8.72 6.05 7.51
N SER A 191 9.89 5.65 8.00
CA SER A 191 11.10 5.55 7.18
C SER A 191 11.72 4.17 7.37
N ALA A 192 12.09 3.53 6.26
CA ALA A 192 12.66 2.18 6.26
C ALA A 192 13.54 1.98 5.02
N HIS A 193 14.37 0.93 5.01
CA HIS A 193 14.88 0.39 3.75
C HIS A 193 13.88 -0.65 3.23
N MET A 194 13.69 -0.70 1.91
CA MET A 194 12.80 -1.66 1.29
C MET A 194 13.57 -2.52 0.28
N PHE A 195 13.36 -3.82 0.34
CA PHE A 195 13.77 -4.74 -0.72
C PHE A 195 12.53 -5.22 -1.48
N ASP A 196 12.44 -4.97 -2.78
CA ASP A 196 11.32 -5.40 -3.64
C ASP A 196 11.74 -6.30 -4.80
N GLY A 197 13.00 -6.72 -4.88
CA GLY A 197 13.48 -7.58 -5.97
C GLY A 197 13.47 -6.93 -7.38
N LYS A 198 13.07 -5.66 -7.53
CA LYS A 198 13.01 -4.99 -8.84
C LYS A 198 14.35 -4.43 -9.28
N THR A 199 15.29 -4.21 -8.35
CA THR A 199 16.64 -3.70 -8.65
C THR A 199 17.73 -4.48 -7.93
N GLN A 200 18.82 -4.81 -8.63
CA GLN A 200 19.90 -5.63 -8.08
C GLN A 200 20.94 -4.85 -7.25
N LYS A 201 21.01 -3.53 -7.44
CA LYS A 201 22.19 -2.75 -7.06
C LYS A 201 22.09 -2.11 -5.69
N PHE A 202 20.89 -1.76 -5.23
CA PHE A 202 20.72 -0.88 -4.08
C PHE A 202 19.50 -1.29 -3.26
N LEU A 203 19.57 -1.02 -1.95
CA LEU A 203 18.43 -1.07 -1.04
C LEU A 203 17.85 0.34 -0.91
N PRO A 204 16.83 0.72 -1.70
CA PRO A 204 16.28 2.06 -1.60
C PRO A 204 15.75 2.30 -0.18
N SER A 205 16.07 3.47 0.36
CA SER A 205 15.32 3.97 1.51
C SER A 205 13.98 4.50 1.02
N VAL A 206 12.93 4.24 1.78
CA VAL A 206 11.57 4.71 1.53
C VAL A 206 11.12 5.55 2.71
N SER A 207 10.64 6.76 2.40
CA SER A 207 9.90 7.58 3.34
C SER A 207 8.42 7.54 2.95
N CYS A 208 7.58 7.17 3.90
CA CYS A 208 6.15 7.07 3.76
C CYS A 208 5.47 8.13 4.64
N PHE A 209 4.49 8.82 4.09
CA PHE A 209 3.62 9.74 4.82
C PHE A 209 2.17 9.36 4.58
N THR A 210 1.39 9.22 5.65
CA THR A 210 -0.04 8.98 5.58
C THR A 210 -0.79 10.16 6.17
N SER A 211 -1.70 10.74 5.39
CA SER A 211 -2.52 11.86 5.84
C SER A 211 -3.86 11.40 6.44
N GLN A 212 -4.58 12.35 7.04
CA GLN A 212 -5.95 12.14 7.53
C GLN A 212 -6.87 11.51 6.46
N PRO A 213 -7.81 10.63 6.84
CA PRO A 213 -8.77 10.06 5.92
C PRO A 213 -9.67 11.13 5.32
N ARG A 214 -10.13 10.89 4.11
CA ARG A 214 -11.13 11.73 3.43
C ARG A 214 -12.14 10.88 2.69
N VAL A 215 -13.35 11.41 2.53
CA VAL A 215 -14.38 10.78 1.71
C VAL A 215 -14.16 11.18 0.25
N VAL A 216 -14.09 10.18 -0.63
CA VAL A 216 -14.05 10.38 -2.09
C VAL A 216 -15.28 9.76 -2.72
N ARG A 217 -15.78 10.40 -3.79
CA ARG A 217 -16.84 9.88 -4.63
C ARG A 217 -16.21 9.01 -5.71
N TRP A 218 -16.39 7.71 -5.60
CA TRP A 218 -15.75 6.73 -6.48
C TRP A 218 -16.73 6.14 -7.49
N PHE A 219 -16.31 6.06 -8.75
CA PHE A 219 -17.10 5.51 -9.85
C PHE A 219 -16.48 4.18 -10.30
N GLU A 220 -17.11 3.07 -9.93
CA GLU A 220 -16.78 1.77 -10.52
C GLU A 220 -17.42 1.69 -11.90
N ARG A 221 -16.70 1.12 -12.88
CA ARG A 221 -17.15 1.04 -14.28
C ARG A 221 -18.52 0.38 -14.42
N ASP A 222 -18.77 -0.65 -13.62
CA ASP A 222 -19.95 -1.51 -13.73
C ASP A 222 -21.05 -1.17 -12.71
N ARG A 223 -20.95 -0.01 -12.03
CA ARG A 223 -21.99 0.45 -11.10
C ARG A 223 -22.64 1.75 -11.56
N PRO A 224 -23.99 1.82 -11.56
CA PRO A 224 -24.73 2.98 -12.04
C PRO A 224 -24.64 4.19 -11.11
N SER A 225 -24.20 4.02 -9.87
CA SER A 225 -24.11 5.09 -8.89
C SER A 225 -22.77 5.08 -8.17
N PRO A 226 -22.13 6.25 -8.04
CA PRO A 226 -20.89 6.35 -7.31
C PRO A 226 -21.09 6.06 -5.82
N ARG A 227 -20.05 5.54 -5.18
CA ARG A 227 -20.03 5.28 -3.74
C ARG A 227 -19.16 6.30 -3.04
N ASN A 228 -19.59 6.73 -1.86
CA ASN A 228 -18.74 7.45 -0.94
C ASN A 228 -17.81 6.45 -0.27
N MET A 229 -16.50 6.61 -0.46
CA MET A 229 -15.48 5.75 0.14
C MET A 229 -14.56 6.58 1.00
N THR A 230 -14.36 6.15 2.25
CA THR A 230 -13.29 6.69 3.09
C THR A 230 -11.96 6.11 2.63
N VAL A 231 -11.03 7.00 2.30
CA VAL A 231 -9.68 6.64 1.84
C VAL A 231 -8.62 7.44 2.57
N TRP A 232 -7.44 6.85 2.67
CA TRP A 232 -6.23 7.41 3.23
C TRP A 232 -5.26 7.75 2.11
N PRO A 233 -4.95 9.03 1.90
CA PRO A 233 -3.84 9.41 1.02
C PRO A 233 -2.52 8.95 1.64
N VAL A 234 -1.78 8.15 0.88
CA VAL A 234 -0.44 7.67 1.22
C VAL A 234 0.53 8.20 0.18
N PHE A 235 1.66 8.71 0.65
CA PHE A 235 2.74 9.23 -0.16
C PHE A 235 4.00 8.43 0.16
N GLN A 236 4.74 8.01 -0.86
CA GLN A 236 6.01 7.33 -0.72
C GLN A 236 7.06 8.05 -1.56
N ALA A 237 8.24 8.24 -1.00
CA ALA A 237 9.41 8.76 -1.68
C ALA A 237 10.56 7.76 -1.53
N PHE A 238 11.11 7.31 -2.64
CA PHE A 238 12.22 6.36 -2.68
C PHE A 238 13.52 7.10 -2.99
N TYR A 239 14.55 6.82 -2.20
CA TYR A 239 15.87 7.40 -2.34
C TYR A 239 16.88 6.27 -2.52
N MET A 240 17.60 6.31 -3.63
CA MET A 240 18.78 5.47 -3.83
C MET A 240 19.95 6.06 -3.05
N GLU A 241 20.80 5.21 -2.46
CA GLU A 241 22.06 5.65 -1.86
C GLU A 241 22.88 6.38 -2.93
N LYS A 242 23.20 7.65 -2.66
CA LYS A 242 24.00 8.50 -3.53
C LYS A 242 25.46 8.45 -3.12
N THR A 243 26.33 8.67 -4.08
CA THR A 243 27.71 9.10 -3.85
C THR A 243 27.71 10.43 -3.07
N GLU A 244 28.67 10.57 -2.16
CA GLU A 244 28.81 11.73 -1.27
C GLU A 244 28.75 13.07 -2.04
N GLY A 245 27.93 14.02 -1.59
CA GLY A 245 27.82 15.38 -2.15
C GLY A 245 26.64 15.63 -3.11
N GLU A 246 25.85 14.62 -3.50
CA GLU A 246 24.68 14.85 -4.34
C GLU A 246 23.42 15.25 -3.57
N ARG A 247 22.63 16.19 -4.12
CA ARG A 247 21.33 16.60 -3.55
C ARG A 247 20.38 15.40 -3.48
N LEU A 248 19.81 15.15 -2.30
CA LEU A 248 18.84 14.08 -2.02
C LEU A 248 17.47 14.41 -2.66
N ALA A 249 17.34 14.13 -3.96
CA ALA A 249 16.04 14.06 -4.61
C ALA A 249 15.58 12.59 -4.67
N PRO A 250 14.29 12.30 -4.42
CA PRO A 250 13.79 10.94 -4.57
C PRO A 250 13.85 10.53 -6.05
N THR A 251 14.36 9.33 -6.32
CA THR A 251 14.39 8.74 -7.67
C THR A 251 13.00 8.33 -8.12
N GLU A 252 12.12 8.07 -7.15
CA GLU A 252 10.76 7.70 -7.39
C GLU A 252 9.82 8.29 -6.33
N ARG A 253 8.64 8.72 -6.77
CA ARG A 253 7.54 9.13 -5.88
C ARG A 253 6.32 8.30 -6.22
N ARG A 254 5.62 7.80 -5.20
CA ARG A 254 4.29 7.21 -5.33
C ARG A 254 3.31 7.99 -4.47
N GLN A 255 2.10 8.12 -4.97
CA GLN A 255 0.96 8.56 -4.19
C GLN A 255 -0.20 7.63 -4.50
N PHE A 256 -0.93 7.20 -3.49
CA PHE A 256 -2.13 6.42 -3.69
C PHE A 256 -3.23 6.75 -2.68
N LEU A 257 -4.47 6.49 -3.08
CA LEU A 257 -5.65 6.59 -2.22
C LEU A 257 -6.01 5.19 -1.75
N MET A 258 -5.60 4.85 -0.53
CA MET A 258 -5.79 3.53 0.03
C MET A 258 -7.13 3.42 0.75
N THR A 259 -7.90 2.38 0.47
CA THR A 259 -9.10 2.03 1.27
C THR A 259 -8.69 1.40 2.59
N ARG A 260 -9.62 1.29 3.55
CA ARG A 260 -9.42 0.56 4.82
C ARG A 260 -9.00 -0.92 4.66
N ARG A 261 -9.19 -1.49 3.45
CA ARG A 261 -8.93 -2.89 3.13
C ARG A 261 -7.58 -3.12 2.44
N GLY A 262 -6.72 -2.09 2.38
CA GLY A 262 -5.42 -2.17 1.70
C GLY A 262 -5.49 -2.02 0.19
N VAL A 263 -6.66 -1.71 -0.38
CA VAL A 263 -6.86 -1.59 -1.84
C VAL A 263 -6.59 -0.15 -2.28
N PRO A 264 -5.65 0.10 -3.21
CA PRO A 264 -5.50 1.42 -3.82
C PRO A 264 -6.64 1.70 -4.82
N LEU A 265 -7.34 2.83 -4.71
CA LEU A 265 -8.33 3.25 -5.72
C LEU A 265 -7.67 3.95 -6.91
N LYS A 266 -6.66 4.75 -6.61
CA LYS A 266 -5.87 5.50 -7.59
C LYS A 266 -4.44 5.53 -7.10
N THR A 267 -3.51 5.26 -8.01
CA THR A 267 -2.07 5.38 -7.78
C THR A 267 -1.50 6.31 -8.83
N SER A 268 -0.66 7.25 -8.44
CA SER A 268 0.21 8.00 -9.33
C SER A 268 1.64 7.73 -8.95
N ARG A 269 2.49 7.47 -9.93
CA ARG A 269 3.91 7.19 -9.71
C ARG A 269 4.73 8.03 -10.68
N THR A 270 5.78 8.65 -10.17
CA THR A 270 6.74 9.43 -10.95
C THR A 270 8.12 8.79 -10.79
N VAL A 271 8.74 8.41 -11.90
CA VAL A 271 10.10 7.83 -11.97
C VAL A 271 10.85 8.56 -13.06
N ASP A 272 12.02 9.12 -12.74
CA ASP A 272 12.86 9.85 -13.71
C ASP A 272 12.09 10.91 -14.52
N GLY A 273 11.15 11.60 -13.85
CA GLY A 273 10.30 12.63 -14.46
C GLY A 273 9.08 12.11 -15.24
N LEU A 274 9.00 10.81 -15.53
CA LEU A 274 7.84 10.18 -16.18
C LEU A 274 6.77 9.89 -15.13
N SER A 275 5.55 10.38 -15.36
CA SER A 275 4.41 10.17 -14.45
C SER A 275 3.37 9.24 -15.07
N PHE A 276 2.97 8.21 -14.33
CA PHE A 276 1.89 7.31 -14.71
C PHE A 276 0.81 7.29 -13.64
N THR A 277 -0.42 7.08 -14.09
CA THR A 277 -1.59 6.95 -13.22
C THR A 277 -2.24 5.60 -13.44
N CYS A 278 -2.50 4.88 -12.36
CA CYS A 278 -3.34 3.70 -12.33
C CYS A 278 -4.67 4.06 -11.66
N VAL A 279 -5.79 3.81 -12.32
CA VAL A 279 -7.15 4.06 -11.80
C VAL A 279 -7.90 2.74 -11.75
N LEU A 280 -8.36 2.35 -10.56
CA LEU A 280 -9.12 1.11 -10.36
C LEU A 280 -10.35 1.10 -11.28
N ARG A 281 -10.64 -0.05 -11.88
CA ARG A 281 -11.80 -0.30 -12.75
C ARG A 281 -12.76 -1.28 -12.09
N THR A 282 -12.23 -2.43 -11.68
CA THR A 282 -12.97 -3.50 -11.02
C THR A 282 -12.21 -4.00 -9.81
N TYR A 283 -12.96 -4.47 -8.81
CA TYR A 283 -12.45 -5.00 -7.56
C TYR A 283 -13.31 -6.16 -7.10
N ALA A 284 -12.68 -7.27 -6.75
CA ALA A 284 -13.30 -8.42 -6.10
C ALA A 284 -12.51 -8.74 -4.83
N ALA A 285 -13.19 -8.69 -3.68
CA ALA A 285 -12.63 -9.24 -2.46
C ALA A 285 -12.46 -10.74 -2.62
N ARG A 286 -11.29 -11.27 -2.24
CA ARG A 286 -11.07 -12.71 -2.15
C ARG A 286 -11.26 -13.16 -0.71
N LEU A 287 -11.72 -14.39 -0.54
CA LEU A 287 -11.64 -15.04 0.76
C LEU A 287 -10.17 -15.45 0.99
N PRO A 288 -9.67 -15.42 2.24
CA PRO A 288 -8.41 -16.08 2.57
C PRO A 288 -8.45 -17.51 2.03
N SER A 289 -7.37 -18.01 1.45
CA SER A 289 -7.36 -19.39 0.97
C SER A 289 -7.61 -20.29 2.16
N GLU A 290 -8.70 -21.06 2.16
CA GLU A 290 -8.86 -22.11 3.16
C GLU A 290 -7.62 -22.98 3.10
N ALA A 291 -6.97 -23.18 4.25
CA ALA A 291 -5.81 -24.06 4.34
C ALA A 291 -6.24 -25.41 3.77
N LYS A 292 -5.81 -25.71 2.54
CA LYS A 292 -5.96 -27.05 1.99
C LYS A 292 -5.18 -27.93 2.94
N GLY A 293 -5.89 -28.72 3.74
CA GLY A 293 -5.29 -29.62 4.72
C GLY A 293 -4.13 -30.40 4.09
N PRO A 294 -3.13 -30.80 4.88
CA PRO A 294 -1.92 -31.44 4.36
C PRO A 294 -2.32 -32.53 3.36
N ARG A 295 -1.83 -32.41 2.12
CA ARG A 295 -1.96 -33.51 1.16
C ARG A 295 -1.11 -34.65 1.72
N GLY A 296 -1.77 -35.60 2.36
CA GLY A 296 -1.18 -36.85 2.87
C GLY A 296 -0.72 -37.75 1.74
#